data_AF-A0A960FPP6-F1
#
_entry.id   AF-A0A960FPP6-F1
#
_cell.length_a   1.000
_cell.length_b   1.000
_cell.length_c   1.000
_cell.angle_alpha   90.00
_cell.angle_beta   90.00
_cell.angle_gamma   90.00
#
_symmetry.space_group_name_H-M   'P 1'
#
loop_
_entity.id
_entity.type
_entity.pdbx_description
1 polymer ?
#
loop_
_entity_poly.entity_id
_entity_poly.type
_entity_poly.pdbx_seq_one_letter_code
_entity_poly.pdbx_strand_id
1 'polypeptide(L)'
;MSTTARSSPSPAGLQPTTADDVARAVADAREVADARSNGRELRGAWQSEIALGGGFLVVALALLLTWRDPTWHEVATIGLLCAAHGVAARVMFESSGGSAVPTAPIVAAALFMVPLQAVPFIVLVGLLIGALGARGEPGIHRLLVPSLSGWNSLGPVLVLALADRHTADLRDWPWYLAALVAQSAIDGMVAFVRVRSLGMSWRVLPRPMAWTYLVDATLAPVGLMAVIACDASWWTVLFASTPIALLRLLARDRAEHLEKAVAISEAFEAAIETARLDALTGIANRRAWNEATARAELQFAADPVGSPVTVVLGDLDRLKIVNDTHGHEAGDELIRAAAQVFAAAAPPGAVVARLGGDEFGLLVVGGEITEAELVGAIRQRMRAAPAVHGVDVSVSLGAASCPPLADVEAALAAADSLAFADKAARRAARA
;
A
#
# COMPACT_ATOMS: atom_id res chain seq x y z
N MET A 1 -36.23 -11.45 43.99
CA MET A 1 -36.51 -10.88 42.65
C MET A 1 -35.21 -10.25 42.17
N SER A 2 -34.55 -10.93 41.23
CA SER A 2 -33.18 -10.70 40.78
C SER A 2 -33.19 -9.79 39.54
N THR A 3 -32.36 -8.76 39.58
CA THR A 3 -32.11 -7.79 38.52
C THR A 3 -31.16 -8.42 37.49
N THR A 4 -31.66 -8.78 36.31
CA THR A 4 -30.85 -9.30 35.21
C THR A 4 -30.25 -8.16 34.39
N ALA A 5 -28.94 -7.96 34.54
CA ALA A 5 -28.12 -7.14 33.66
C ALA A 5 -28.05 -7.80 32.27
N ARG A 6 -28.40 -7.05 31.22
CA ARG A 6 -28.16 -7.46 29.83
C ARG A 6 -26.70 -7.16 29.49
N SER A 7 -25.94 -8.22 29.24
CA SER A 7 -24.64 -8.18 28.59
C SER A 7 -24.77 -7.67 27.14
N SER A 8 -23.98 -6.66 26.80
CA SER A 8 -23.72 -6.22 25.43
C SER A 8 -23.05 -7.33 24.60
N PRO A 9 -23.37 -7.49 23.31
CA PRO A 9 -22.68 -8.45 22.46
C PRO A 9 -21.29 -7.90 22.10
N SER A 10 -20.27 -8.74 22.32
CA SER A 10 -18.89 -8.54 21.87
C SER A 10 -18.84 -8.50 20.33
N PRO A 11 -18.19 -7.51 19.69
CA PRO A 11 -17.99 -7.49 18.25
C PRO A 11 -16.83 -8.43 17.88
N ALA A 12 -17.09 -9.74 17.92
CA ALA A 12 -16.25 -10.73 17.26
C ALA A 12 -16.81 -10.97 15.86
N GLY A 13 -16.10 -10.57 14.79
CA GLY A 13 -16.54 -10.94 13.44
C GLY A 13 -16.01 -10.16 12.24
N LEU A 14 -15.04 -9.25 12.37
CA LEU A 14 -14.31 -8.71 11.22
C LEU A 14 -12.84 -9.11 11.36
N GLN A 15 -12.52 -10.32 10.91
CA GLN A 15 -11.13 -10.70 10.68
C GLN A 15 -10.53 -9.79 9.61
N PRO A 16 -9.31 -9.27 9.80
CA PRO A 16 -8.61 -8.57 8.74
C PRO A 16 -8.35 -9.54 7.59
N THR A 17 -8.70 -9.13 6.38
CA THR A 17 -8.24 -9.75 5.12
C THR A 17 -6.75 -10.04 5.24
N THR A 18 -6.40 -11.30 5.04
CA THR A 18 -5.18 -11.92 5.58
C THR A 18 -3.92 -11.14 5.20
N ALA A 19 -2.96 -11.00 6.12
CA ALA A 19 -1.64 -10.43 5.85
C ALA A 19 -0.97 -11.10 4.62
N ASP A 20 -1.31 -12.36 4.35
CA ASP A 20 -0.89 -13.11 3.16
C ASP A 20 -1.51 -12.62 1.85
N ASP A 21 -2.74 -12.09 1.87
CA ASP A 21 -3.38 -11.50 0.70
C ASP A 21 -2.77 -10.12 0.41
N VAL A 22 -2.45 -9.34 1.45
CA VAL A 22 -1.72 -8.07 1.32
C VAL A 22 -0.30 -8.32 0.82
N ALA A 23 0.43 -9.30 1.38
CA ALA A 23 1.78 -9.65 0.96
C ALA A 23 1.82 -10.14 -0.50
N ARG A 24 0.83 -10.93 -0.93
CA ARG A 24 0.71 -11.37 -2.34
C ARG A 24 0.34 -10.22 -3.28
N ALA A 25 -0.60 -9.34 -2.90
CA ALA A 25 -0.94 -8.16 -3.70
C ALA A 25 0.25 -7.20 -3.85
N VAL A 26 1.06 -7.03 -2.80
CA VAL A 26 2.32 -6.25 -2.84
C VAL A 26 3.36 -6.92 -3.74
N ALA A 27 3.47 -8.25 -3.72
CA ALA A 27 4.35 -8.99 -4.62
C ALA A 27 3.92 -8.84 -6.09
N ASP A 28 2.62 -9.00 -6.39
CA ASP A 28 2.05 -8.83 -7.73
C ASP A 28 2.24 -7.38 -8.23
N ALA A 29 2.03 -6.38 -7.36
CA ALA A 29 2.25 -4.97 -7.69
C ALA A 29 3.73 -4.63 -7.94
N ARG A 30 4.66 -5.26 -7.21
CA ARG A 30 6.10 -5.14 -7.44
C ARG A 30 6.52 -5.78 -8.76
N GLU A 31 5.98 -6.96 -9.10
CA GLU A 31 6.22 -7.60 -10.41
C GLU A 31 5.76 -6.70 -11.57
N VAL A 32 4.60 -6.04 -11.43
CA VAL A 32 4.10 -5.05 -12.41
C VAL A 32 4.98 -3.80 -12.49
N ALA A 33 5.48 -3.31 -11.36
CA ALA A 33 6.36 -2.13 -11.30
C ALA A 33 7.75 -2.40 -11.89
N ASP A 34 8.33 -3.56 -11.59
CA ASP A 34 9.63 -3.99 -12.09
C ASP A 34 9.60 -4.21 -13.61
N ALA A 35 8.52 -4.79 -14.15
CA ALA A 35 8.32 -4.97 -15.59
C ALA A 35 8.25 -3.64 -16.38
N ARG A 36 7.78 -2.56 -15.75
CA ARG A 36 7.79 -1.22 -16.39
C ARG A 36 9.18 -0.60 -16.49
N SER A 37 10.15 -1.07 -15.70
CA SER A 37 11.50 -0.51 -15.65
C SER A 37 12.46 -1.06 -16.72
N ASN A 38 12.14 -2.21 -17.33
CA ASN A 38 12.98 -2.86 -18.34
C ASN A 38 12.63 -2.43 -19.78
N GLY A 39 13.51 -1.65 -20.41
CA GLY A 39 13.33 -1.05 -21.75
C GLY A 39 13.04 -2.00 -22.95
N ARG A 40 13.20 -3.32 -22.80
CA ARG A 40 12.80 -4.32 -23.83
C ARG A 40 11.34 -4.76 -23.70
N GLU A 41 10.80 -4.81 -22.49
CA GLU A 41 9.41 -5.18 -22.19
C GLU A 41 8.44 -4.06 -22.62
N LEU A 42 8.89 -2.81 -22.52
CA LEU A 42 8.18 -1.64 -23.03
C LEU A 42 7.94 -1.67 -24.56
N ARG A 43 8.83 -2.25 -25.37
CA ARG A 43 8.61 -2.36 -26.84
C ARG A 43 7.58 -3.42 -27.21
N GLY A 44 7.57 -4.56 -26.51
CA GLY A 44 6.59 -5.63 -26.72
C GLY A 44 5.19 -5.20 -26.33
N ALA A 45 5.08 -4.49 -25.19
CA ALA A 45 3.85 -3.83 -24.77
C ALA A 45 3.34 -2.86 -25.84
N TRP A 46 4.21 -1.98 -26.33
CA TRP A 46 3.86 -0.97 -27.33
C TRP A 46 3.28 -1.56 -28.63
N GLN A 47 3.90 -2.63 -29.15
CA GLN A 47 3.40 -3.30 -30.35
C GLN A 47 2.02 -3.93 -30.14
N SER A 48 1.81 -4.57 -28.98
CA SER A 48 0.51 -5.16 -28.65
C SER A 48 -0.59 -4.11 -28.45
N GLU A 49 -0.26 -2.96 -27.85
CA GLU A 49 -1.21 -1.86 -27.65
C GLU A 49 -1.60 -1.20 -28.97
N ILE A 50 -0.67 -1.00 -29.90
CA ILE A 50 -0.96 -0.50 -31.24
C ILE A 50 -1.81 -1.51 -32.01
N ALA A 51 -1.42 -2.78 -32.01
CA ALA A 51 -2.12 -3.81 -32.78
C ALA A 51 -3.55 -4.00 -32.28
N LEU A 52 -3.74 -4.19 -30.96
CA LEU A 52 -5.04 -4.43 -30.36
C LEU A 52 -5.87 -3.14 -30.27
N GLY A 53 -5.31 -2.04 -29.78
CA GLY A 53 -6.03 -0.77 -29.64
C GLY A 53 -6.37 -0.16 -30.99
N GLY A 54 -5.43 -0.15 -31.93
CA GLY A 54 -5.65 0.32 -33.29
C GLY A 54 -6.59 -0.60 -34.07
N GLY A 55 -6.46 -1.91 -33.90
CA GLY A 55 -7.37 -2.90 -34.49
C GLY A 55 -8.81 -2.69 -34.06
N PHE A 56 -9.07 -2.46 -32.77
CA PHE A 56 -10.43 -2.17 -32.30
C PHE A 56 -10.99 -0.89 -32.91
N LEU A 57 -10.17 0.17 -33.00
CA LEU A 57 -10.55 1.44 -33.62
C LEU A 57 -11.05 1.22 -35.06
N VAL A 58 -10.29 0.45 -35.84
CA VAL A 58 -10.62 0.11 -37.23
C VAL A 58 -11.91 -0.70 -37.30
N VAL A 59 -12.06 -1.73 -36.45
CA VAL A 59 -13.28 -2.57 -36.43
C VAL A 59 -14.51 -1.76 -36.06
N ALA A 60 -14.43 -0.94 -35.02
CA ALA A 60 -15.55 -0.12 -34.56
C ALA A 60 -16.00 0.89 -35.64
N LEU A 61 -15.04 1.55 -36.31
CA LEU A 61 -15.33 2.46 -37.41
C LEU A 61 -15.87 1.72 -38.64
N ALA A 62 -15.29 0.57 -39.01
CA ALA A 62 -15.73 -0.21 -40.15
C ALA A 62 -17.18 -0.71 -39.98
N LEU A 63 -17.53 -1.22 -38.80
CA LEU A 63 -18.90 -1.62 -38.48
C LEU A 63 -19.85 -0.43 -38.56
N LEU A 64 -19.49 0.72 -37.97
CA LEU A 64 -20.31 1.92 -38.03
C LEU A 64 -20.57 2.37 -39.48
N LEU A 65 -19.58 2.27 -40.38
CA LEU A 65 -19.73 2.62 -41.79
C LEU A 65 -20.65 1.68 -42.58
N THR A 66 -20.94 0.47 -42.07
CA THR A 66 -21.95 -0.42 -42.69
C THR A 66 -23.38 0.00 -42.40
N TRP A 67 -23.59 0.87 -41.39
CA TRP A 67 -24.90 1.38 -41.05
C TRP A 67 -25.34 2.45 -42.06
N ARG A 68 -26.51 2.23 -42.68
CA ARG A 68 -27.09 3.10 -43.70
C ARG A 68 -28.32 3.81 -43.15
N ASP A 69 -28.49 5.05 -43.59
CA ASP A 69 -29.68 5.88 -43.36
C ASP A 69 -30.06 6.09 -41.87
N PRO A 70 -29.14 6.61 -41.03
CA PRO A 70 -29.42 6.84 -39.62
C PRO A 70 -30.50 7.91 -39.41
N THR A 71 -31.46 7.62 -38.55
CA THR A 71 -32.46 8.61 -38.12
C THR A 71 -31.90 9.55 -37.07
N TRP A 72 -32.45 10.77 -36.96
CA TRP A 72 -32.05 11.72 -35.91
C TRP A 72 -32.24 11.17 -34.49
N HIS A 73 -33.26 10.34 -34.27
CA HIS A 73 -33.51 9.71 -32.97
C HIS A 73 -32.40 8.70 -32.60
N GLU A 74 -31.94 7.89 -33.54
CA GLU A 74 -30.84 6.96 -33.31
C GLU A 74 -29.52 7.71 -33.06
N VAL A 75 -29.22 8.74 -33.85
CA VAL A 75 -28.02 9.57 -33.64
C VAL A 75 -28.02 10.22 -32.25
N ALA A 76 -29.17 10.77 -31.82
CA ALA A 76 -29.32 11.34 -30.48
C ALA A 76 -29.13 10.28 -29.38
N THR A 77 -29.65 9.07 -29.59
CA THR A 77 -29.55 7.95 -28.65
C THR A 77 -28.10 7.45 -28.53
N ILE A 78 -27.37 7.35 -29.64
CA ILE A 78 -25.93 7.06 -29.66
C ILE A 78 -25.16 8.11 -28.85
N GLY A 79 -25.43 9.40 -29.08
CA GLY A 79 -24.80 10.48 -28.32
C GLY A 79 -25.04 10.37 -26.81
N LEU A 80 -26.28 10.06 -26.41
CA LEU A 80 -26.65 9.86 -25.02
C LEU A 80 -25.95 8.64 -24.40
N LEU A 81 -25.89 7.51 -25.10
CA LEU A 81 -25.22 6.29 -24.65
C LEU A 81 -23.70 6.48 -24.56
N CYS A 82 -23.08 7.20 -25.50
CA CYS A 82 -21.66 7.58 -25.43
C CYS A 82 -21.36 8.37 -24.16
N ALA A 83 -22.19 9.38 -23.86
CA ALA A 83 -22.04 10.20 -22.66
C ALA A 83 -22.23 9.38 -21.38
N ALA A 84 -23.28 8.55 -21.31
CA ALA A 84 -23.56 7.70 -20.16
C ALA A 84 -22.44 6.67 -19.92
N HIS A 85 -21.97 6.02 -20.99
CA HIS A 85 -20.83 5.10 -20.92
C HIS A 85 -19.56 5.82 -20.49
N GLY A 86 -19.32 7.03 -20.98
CA GLY A 86 -18.16 7.83 -20.57
C GLY A 86 -18.18 8.24 -19.11
N VAL A 87 -19.35 8.54 -18.55
CA VAL A 87 -19.52 8.78 -17.10
C VAL A 87 -19.27 7.49 -16.32
N ALA A 88 -19.82 6.36 -16.78
CA ALA A 88 -19.62 5.05 -16.16
C ALA A 88 -18.16 4.62 -16.18
N ALA A 89 -17.45 4.90 -17.28
CA ALA A 89 -16.03 4.60 -17.46
C ALA A 89 -15.11 5.32 -16.48
N ARG A 90 -15.59 6.40 -15.83
CA ARG A 90 -14.84 7.13 -14.78
C ARG A 90 -15.01 6.52 -13.39
N VAL A 91 -15.95 5.60 -13.22
CA VAL A 91 -16.16 4.91 -11.96
C VAL A 91 -15.26 3.70 -11.94
N MET A 92 -14.05 3.85 -11.38
CA MET A 92 -13.13 2.73 -11.21
C MET A 92 -13.26 2.15 -9.81
N PHE A 93 -13.45 0.84 -9.74
CA PHE A 93 -13.37 0.09 -8.49
C PHE A 93 -12.00 -0.54 -8.38
N GLU A 94 -11.12 0.08 -7.60
CA GLU A 94 -9.86 -0.54 -7.22
C GLU A 94 -10.15 -1.66 -6.21
N SER A 95 -9.83 -2.89 -6.62
CA SER A 95 -9.79 -4.06 -5.75
C SER A 95 -8.34 -4.56 -5.64
N SER A 96 -8.07 -5.45 -4.69
CA SER A 96 -6.73 -5.92 -4.31
C SER A 96 -5.90 -6.63 -5.40
N GLY A 97 -6.35 -6.62 -6.67
CA GLY A 97 -5.57 -7.06 -7.82
C GLY A 97 -6.06 -6.56 -9.18
N GLY A 98 -7.14 -5.77 -9.27
CA GLY A 98 -7.70 -5.34 -10.55
C GLY A 98 -8.70 -4.18 -10.43
N SER A 99 -8.95 -3.52 -11.56
CA SER A 99 -9.97 -2.47 -11.69
C SER A 99 -11.17 -3.00 -12.46
N ALA A 100 -12.36 -2.86 -11.89
CA ALA A 100 -13.62 -3.12 -12.58
C ALA A 100 -14.32 -1.80 -12.91
N VAL A 101 -14.86 -1.70 -14.12
CA VAL A 101 -15.57 -0.53 -14.61
C VAL A 101 -17.03 -0.93 -14.86
N PRO A 102 -18.02 -0.30 -14.20
CA PRO A 102 -19.40 -0.78 -14.20
C PRO A 102 -20.17 -0.34 -15.47
N THR A 103 -19.64 -0.57 -16.66
CA THR A 103 -20.26 -0.14 -17.92
C THR A 103 -21.30 -1.11 -18.47
N ALA A 104 -21.35 -2.34 -17.96
CA ALA A 104 -22.24 -3.41 -18.43
C ALA A 104 -23.73 -2.99 -18.59
N PRO A 105 -24.35 -2.21 -17.68
CA PRO A 105 -25.73 -1.79 -17.86
C PRO A 105 -25.95 -0.90 -19.10
N ILE A 106 -24.99 -0.02 -19.39
CA ILE A 106 -25.07 0.89 -20.55
C ILE A 106 -24.80 0.13 -21.84
N VAL A 107 -23.86 -0.84 -21.82
CA VAL A 107 -23.62 -1.72 -22.98
C VAL A 107 -24.86 -2.55 -23.30
N ALA A 108 -25.51 -3.13 -22.28
CA ALA A 108 -26.77 -3.85 -22.45
C ALA A 108 -27.86 -2.96 -23.06
N ALA A 109 -27.98 -1.70 -22.63
CA ALA A 109 -28.89 -0.73 -23.24
C ALA A 109 -28.55 -0.48 -24.72
N ALA A 110 -27.26 -0.28 -25.03
CA ALA A 110 -26.81 -0.03 -26.40
C ALA A 110 -27.12 -1.19 -27.35
N LEU A 111 -27.06 -2.45 -26.90
CA LEU A 111 -27.34 -3.63 -27.73
C LEU A 111 -28.77 -3.69 -28.29
N PHE A 112 -29.73 -2.99 -27.67
CA PHE A 112 -31.15 -3.06 -28.06
C PHE A 112 -31.78 -1.70 -28.38
N MET A 113 -31.14 -0.58 -28.04
CA MET A 113 -31.65 0.77 -28.33
C MET A 113 -31.14 1.33 -29.66
N VAL A 114 -30.07 0.77 -30.21
CA VAL A 114 -29.46 1.22 -31.46
C VAL A 114 -29.06 0.01 -32.31
N PRO A 115 -28.80 0.19 -33.61
CA PRO A 115 -28.28 -0.90 -34.45
C PRO A 115 -26.99 -1.48 -33.88
N LEU A 116 -26.86 -2.81 -33.90
CA LEU A 116 -25.74 -3.55 -33.30
C LEU A 116 -24.37 -3.08 -33.83
N GLN A 117 -24.32 -2.57 -35.07
CA GLN A 117 -23.11 -2.05 -35.70
C GLN A 117 -22.57 -0.78 -35.02
N ALA A 118 -23.42 -0.02 -34.33
CA ALA A 118 -23.04 1.22 -33.64
C ALA A 118 -22.48 0.97 -32.22
N VAL A 119 -22.71 -0.21 -31.64
CA VAL A 119 -22.37 -0.51 -30.23
C VAL A 119 -20.85 -0.43 -29.96
N PRO A 120 -19.96 -1.02 -30.78
CA PRO A 120 -18.52 -0.91 -30.54
C PRO A 120 -18.02 0.54 -30.63
N PHE A 121 -18.66 1.37 -31.49
CA PHE A 121 -18.36 2.79 -31.58
C PHE A 121 -18.79 3.56 -30.31
N ILE A 122 -19.98 3.25 -29.75
CA ILE A 122 -20.43 3.84 -28.48
C ILE A 122 -19.44 3.55 -27.36
N VAL A 123 -19.02 2.28 -27.25
CA VAL A 123 -18.06 1.85 -26.22
C VAL A 123 -16.71 2.54 -26.42
N LEU A 124 -16.22 2.62 -27.67
CA LEU A 124 -15.00 3.35 -28.01
C LEU A 124 -15.06 4.81 -27.53
N VAL A 125 -16.07 5.56 -27.98
CA VAL A 125 -16.21 6.98 -27.62
C VAL A 125 -16.39 7.15 -26.11
N GLY A 126 -17.18 6.29 -25.48
CA GLY A 126 -17.36 6.27 -24.03
C GLY A 126 -16.04 6.07 -23.29
N LEU A 127 -15.21 5.10 -23.68
CA LEU A 127 -13.89 4.87 -23.08
C LEU A 127 -12.96 6.09 -23.24
N LEU A 128 -12.99 6.75 -24.41
CA LEU A 128 -12.21 7.96 -24.65
C LEU A 128 -12.69 9.14 -23.79
N ILE A 129 -14.01 9.32 -23.63
CA ILE A 129 -14.58 10.32 -22.70
C ILE A 129 -14.18 10.01 -21.26
N GLY A 130 -14.18 8.73 -20.88
CA GLY A 130 -13.75 8.24 -19.57
C GLY A 130 -12.29 8.58 -19.28
N ALA A 131 -11.43 8.47 -20.29
CA ALA A 131 -10.01 8.78 -20.22
C ALA A 131 -9.69 10.29 -20.20
N LEU A 132 -10.64 11.17 -20.53
CA LEU A 132 -10.43 12.63 -20.47
C LEU A 132 -10.11 13.07 -19.03
N GLY A 133 -8.94 13.68 -18.85
CA GLY A 133 -8.47 14.19 -17.56
C GLY A 133 -7.54 13.24 -16.79
N ALA A 134 -7.29 12.02 -17.29
CA ALA A 134 -6.25 11.15 -16.76
C ALA A 134 -4.88 11.81 -16.93
N ARG A 135 -4.20 12.15 -15.83
CA ARG A 135 -2.86 12.74 -15.82
C ARG A 135 -1.82 11.63 -16.07
N GLY A 136 -0.89 11.81 -17.02
CA GLY A 136 0.34 10.98 -17.10
C GLY A 136 0.65 10.32 -18.45
N GLU A 137 -0.32 10.10 -19.34
CA GLU A 137 -0.08 9.39 -20.61
C GLU A 137 0.11 10.39 -21.77
N PRO A 138 1.29 10.49 -22.43
CA PRO A 138 1.48 11.39 -23.57
C PRO A 138 1.03 10.76 -24.91
N GLY A 139 0.53 11.60 -25.83
CA GLY A 139 0.35 11.24 -27.25
C GLY A 139 -0.72 10.19 -27.56
N ILE A 140 -0.42 9.29 -28.51
CA ILE A 140 -1.34 8.28 -29.06
C ILE A 140 -1.79 7.22 -28.03
N HIS A 141 -1.07 7.06 -26.92
CA HIS A 141 -1.44 6.13 -25.84
C HIS A 141 -2.78 6.47 -25.19
N ARG A 142 -3.14 7.76 -25.12
CA ARG A 142 -4.46 8.20 -24.65
C ARG A 142 -5.62 7.67 -25.49
N LEU A 143 -5.34 7.33 -26.75
CA LEU A 143 -6.32 6.73 -27.67
C LEU A 143 -6.27 5.21 -27.60
N LEU A 144 -5.07 4.62 -27.66
CA LEU A 144 -4.90 3.17 -27.81
C LEU A 144 -5.21 2.39 -26.54
N VAL A 145 -4.73 2.85 -25.38
CA VAL A 145 -4.82 2.10 -24.12
C VAL A 145 -6.28 1.94 -23.67
N PRO A 146 -7.13 3.00 -23.66
CA PRO A 146 -8.55 2.82 -23.34
C PRO A 146 -9.27 1.92 -24.35
N SER A 147 -8.93 2.02 -25.64
CA SER A 147 -9.56 1.26 -26.73
C SER A 147 -9.40 -0.26 -26.57
N LEU A 148 -8.37 -0.73 -25.86
CA LEU A 148 -8.17 -2.15 -25.56
C LEU A 148 -9.38 -2.76 -24.84
N SER A 149 -10.02 -2.00 -23.95
CA SER A 149 -11.18 -2.51 -23.20
C SER A 149 -12.42 -2.63 -24.09
N GLY A 150 -12.46 -1.94 -25.24
CA GLY A 150 -13.63 -1.92 -26.10
C GLY A 150 -13.89 -3.23 -26.84
N TRP A 151 -12.89 -4.11 -26.95
CA TRP A 151 -13.04 -5.45 -27.54
C TRP A 151 -14.14 -6.27 -26.86
N ASN A 152 -14.41 -6.02 -25.57
CA ASN A 152 -15.46 -6.69 -24.81
C ASN A 152 -16.87 -6.53 -25.43
N SER A 153 -17.09 -5.46 -26.19
CA SER A 153 -18.37 -5.16 -26.84
C SER A 153 -18.66 -6.03 -28.06
N LEU A 154 -17.63 -6.58 -28.72
CA LEU A 154 -17.80 -7.35 -29.96
C LEU A 154 -18.45 -8.71 -29.74
N GLY A 155 -18.18 -9.36 -28.60
CA GLY A 155 -18.74 -10.67 -28.28
C GLY A 155 -20.27 -10.67 -28.27
N PRO A 156 -20.90 -9.80 -27.46
CA PRO A 156 -22.34 -9.62 -27.45
C PRO A 156 -22.93 -9.25 -28.82
N VAL A 157 -22.30 -8.31 -29.54
CA VAL A 157 -22.72 -7.88 -30.88
C VAL A 157 -22.76 -9.07 -31.85
N LEU A 158 -21.72 -9.90 -31.86
CA LEU A 158 -21.64 -11.07 -32.74
C LEU A 158 -22.68 -12.12 -32.38
N VAL A 159 -22.85 -12.43 -31.09
CA VAL A 159 -23.82 -13.43 -30.63
C VAL A 159 -25.24 -13.02 -31.02
N LEU A 160 -25.63 -11.77 -30.75
CA LEU A 160 -26.98 -11.30 -31.05
C LEU A 160 -27.22 -11.14 -32.55
N ALA A 161 -26.22 -10.71 -33.32
CA ALA A 161 -26.32 -10.62 -34.78
C ALA A 161 -26.48 -12.01 -35.42
N LEU A 162 -25.71 -13.01 -34.98
CA LEU A 162 -25.80 -14.38 -35.49
C LEU A 162 -27.11 -15.07 -35.10
N ALA A 163 -27.68 -14.70 -33.95
CA ALA A 163 -28.95 -15.22 -33.47
C ALA A 163 -30.19 -14.50 -34.04
N ASP A 164 -29.98 -13.47 -34.88
CA ASP A 164 -31.01 -12.59 -35.44
C ASP A 164 -31.90 -11.95 -34.36
N ARG A 165 -31.28 -11.49 -33.26
CA ARG A 165 -31.97 -10.93 -32.10
C ARG A 165 -31.73 -9.42 -32.02
N HIS A 166 -32.77 -8.68 -32.37
CA HIS A 166 -32.76 -7.22 -32.39
C HIS A 166 -33.66 -6.57 -31.31
N THR A 167 -34.54 -7.35 -30.68
CA THR A 167 -35.42 -6.88 -29.60
C THR A 167 -35.14 -7.62 -28.31
N ALA A 168 -35.33 -6.94 -27.17
CA ALA A 168 -35.15 -7.55 -25.87
C ALA A 168 -36.42 -8.30 -25.44
N ASP A 169 -36.32 -9.61 -25.24
CA ASP A 169 -37.38 -10.49 -24.72
C ASP A 169 -36.75 -11.47 -23.70
N LEU A 170 -37.39 -11.62 -22.54
CA LEU A 170 -36.93 -12.53 -21.49
C LEU A 170 -36.80 -13.99 -21.96
N ARG A 171 -37.52 -14.39 -23.00
CA ARG A 171 -37.43 -15.73 -23.59
C ARG A 171 -36.07 -16.01 -24.24
N ASP A 172 -35.36 -14.96 -24.65
CA ASP A 172 -34.05 -15.05 -25.31
C ASP A 172 -32.88 -15.05 -24.30
N TRP A 173 -33.14 -15.31 -23.01
CA TRP A 173 -32.12 -15.39 -21.96
C TRP A 173 -30.91 -16.30 -22.26
N PRO A 174 -31.01 -17.43 -23.01
CA PRO A 174 -29.83 -18.22 -23.33
C PRO A 174 -28.84 -17.44 -24.21
N TRP A 175 -29.35 -16.58 -25.09
CA TRP A 175 -28.53 -15.72 -25.95
C TRP A 175 -27.87 -14.59 -25.17
N TYR A 176 -28.53 -14.07 -24.13
CA TYR A 176 -27.93 -13.07 -23.25
C TYR A 176 -26.80 -13.66 -22.40
N LEU A 177 -26.97 -14.89 -21.93
CA LEU A 177 -25.90 -15.62 -21.26
C LEU A 177 -24.73 -15.91 -22.22
N ALA A 178 -25.03 -16.34 -23.45
CA ALA A 178 -24.01 -16.56 -24.48
C ALA A 178 -23.26 -15.26 -24.83
N ALA A 179 -23.96 -14.12 -24.91
CA ALA A 179 -23.38 -12.82 -25.14
C ALA A 179 -22.42 -12.41 -24.01
N LEU A 180 -22.82 -12.62 -22.74
CA LEU A 180 -21.97 -12.35 -21.57
C LEU A 180 -20.72 -13.25 -21.55
N VAL A 181 -20.87 -14.54 -21.88
CA VAL A 181 -19.73 -15.46 -22.00
C VAL A 181 -18.79 -15.04 -23.13
N ALA A 182 -19.33 -14.62 -24.27
CA ALA A 182 -18.53 -14.12 -25.40
C ALA A 182 -17.79 -12.82 -25.04
N GLN A 183 -18.43 -11.91 -24.30
CA GLN A 183 -17.80 -10.70 -23.75
C GLN A 183 -16.59 -11.07 -22.88
N SER A 184 -16.79 -11.93 -21.88
CA SER A 184 -15.70 -12.36 -20.98
C SER A 184 -14.59 -13.11 -21.71
N ALA A 185 -14.92 -13.94 -22.71
CA ALA A 185 -13.91 -14.66 -23.48
C ALA A 185 -13.02 -13.73 -24.30
N ILE A 186 -13.59 -12.73 -24.98
CA ILE A 186 -12.82 -11.76 -25.77
C ILE A 186 -11.98 -10.86 -24.87
N ASP A 187 -12.56 -10.35 -23.79
CA ASP A 187 -11.83 -9.54 -22.81
C ASP A 187 -10.66 -10.33 -22.19
N GLY A 188 -10.89 -11.59 -21.83
CA GLY A 188 -9.89 -12.54 -21.35
C GLY A 188 -8.73 -12.74 -22.32
N MET A 189 -9.05 -12.89 -23.61
CA MET A 189 -8.05 -13.03 -24.67
C MET A 189 -7.21 -11.76 -24.81
N VAL A 190 -7.82 -10.57 -24.81
CA VAL A 190 -7.10 -9.30 -24.91
C VAL A 190 -6.19 -9.09 -23.70
N ALA A 191 -6.69 -9.36 -22.50
CA ALA A 191 -5.91 -9.29 -21.27
C ALA A 191 -4.74 -10.28 -21.28
N PHE A 192 -4.95 -11.51 -21.76
CA PHE A 192 -3.90 -12.52 -21.92
C PHE A 192 -2.79 -12.05 -22.86
N VAL A 193 -3.14 -11.55 -24.05
CA VAL A 193 -2.16 -11.05 -25.02
C VAL A 193 -1.36 -9.88 -24.41
N ARG A 194 -2.04 -8.98 -23.69
CA ARG A 194 -1.39 -7.83 -23.04
C ARG A 194 -0.45 -8.22 -21.90
N VAL A 195 -0.85 -9.14 -21.03
CA VAL A 195 0.03 -9.64 -19.95
C VAL A 195 1.23 -10.36 -20.56
N ARG A 196 1.03 -11.15 -21.61
CA ARG A 196 2.11 -11.88 -22.27
C ARG A 196 3.11 -10.97 -23.00
N SER A 197 2.64 -9.86 -23.58
CA SER A 197 3.48 -8.87 -24.27
C SER A 197 4.31 -8.03 -23.30
N LEU A 198 3.84 -7.87 -22.07
CA LEU A 198 4.55 -7.26 -20.95
C LEU A 198 5.54 -8.21 -20.27
N GLY A 199 5.68 -9.46 -20.72
CA GLY A 199 6.59 -10.44 -20.13
C GLY A 199 6.07 -11.08 -18.82
N MET A 200 4.86 -10.72 -18.38
CA MET A 200 4.28 -11.19 -17.14
C MET A 200 3.69 -12.61 -17.25
N SER A 201 3.62 -13.29 -16.11
CA SER A 201 2.99 -14.62 -16.00
C SER A 201 1.48 -14.50 -16.15
N TRP A 202 0.84 -15.33 -16.98
CA TRP A 202 -0.62 -15.36 -17.12
C TRP A 202 -1.35 -15.72 -15.82
N ARG A 203 -0.65 -16.27 -14.82
CA ARG A 203 -1.20 -16.62 -13.50
C ARG A 203 -1.69 -15.42 -12.71
N VAL A 204 -1.31 -14.20 -13.08
CA VAL A 204 -1.81 -12.97 -12.45
C VAL A 204 -3.22 -12.60 -12.89
N LEU A 205 -3.73 -13.15 -14.01
CA LEU A 205 -5.03 -12.78 -14.60
C LEU A 205 -6.27 -13.35 -13.90
N PRO A 206 -6.33 -14.63 -13.47
CA PRO A 206 -7.60 -15.24 -13.08
C PRO A 206 -8.34 -14.51 -11.95
N ARG A 207 -7.61 -14.01 -10.94
CA ARG A 207 -8.20 -13.31 -9.79
C ARG A 207 -8.80 -11.94 -10.17
N PRO A 208 -8.04 -11.02 -10.78
CA PRO A 208 -8.57 -9.74 -11.25
C PRO A 208 -9.74 -9.91 -12.23
N MET A 209 -9.61 -10.84 -13.18
CA MET A 209 -10.64 -11.04 -14.20
C MET A 209 -11.91 -11.67 -13.63
N ALA A 210 -11.80 -12.63 -12.70
CA ALA A 210 -12.97 -13.22 -12.05
C ALA A 210 -13.81 -12.17 -11.32
N TRP A 211 -13.15 -11.19 -10.69
CA TRP A 211 -13.85 -10.09 -10.04
C TRP A 211 -14.59 -9.19 -11.04
N THR A 212 -13.91 -8.77 -12.11
CA THR A 212 -14.54 -7.96 -13.16
C THR A 212 -15.74 -8.68 -13.79
N TYR A 213 -15.60 -9.98 -14.08
CA TYR A 213 -16.69 -10.76 -14.65
C TYR A 213 -17.85 -10.99 -13.70
N LEU A 214 -17.59 -11.08 -12.39
CA LEU A 214 -18.66 -11.12 -11.39
C LEU A 214 -19.45 -9.80 -11.36
N VAL A 215 -18.75 -8.66 -11.43
CA VAL A 215 -19.41 -7.34 -11.52
C VAL A 215 -20.25 -7.25 -12.79
N ASP A 216 -19.71 -7.63 -13.95
CA ASP A 216 -20.47 -7.63 -15.21
C ASP A 216 -21.68 -8.57 -15.18
N ALA A 217 -21.52 -9.79 -14.64
CA ALA A 217 -22.59 -10.77 -14.54
C ALA A 217 -23.74 -10.32 -13.61
N THR A 218 -23.46 -9.46 -12.64
CA THR A 218 -24.48 -8.89 -11.76
C THR A 218 -25.12 -7.63 -12.33
N LEU A 219 -24.38 -6.83 -13.09
CA LEU A 219 -24.84 -5.56 -13.64
C LEU A 219 -25.52 -5.68 -15.02
N ALA A 220 -25.08 -6.60 -15.88
CA ALA A 220 -25.67 -6.80 -17.20
C ALA A 220 -27.18 -7.11 -17.15
N PRO A 221 -27.68 -7.97 -16.23
CA PRO A 221 -29.12 -8.19 -16.08
C PRO A 221 -29.89 -6.92 -15.71
N VAL A 222 -29.30 -6.01 -14.93
CA VAL A 222 -29.95 -4.74 -14.55
C VAL A 222 -30.15 -3.86 -15.79
N GLY A 223 -29.13 -3.77 -16.66
CA GLY A 223 -29.25 -3.06 -17.94
C GLY A 223 -30.29 -3.68 -18.87
N LEU A 224 -30.29 -5.01 -19.01
CA LEU A 224 -31.27 -5.72 -19.82
C LEU A 224 -32.70 -5.51 -19.30
N MET A 225 -32.92 -5.60 -17.99
CA MET A 225 -34.23 -5.36 -17.39
C MET A 225 -34.67 -3.91 -17.57
N ALA A 226 -33.75 -2.95 -17.56
CA ALA A 226 -34.07 -1.55 -17.86
C ALA A 226 -34.58 -1.39 -19.31
N VAL A 227 -33.96 -2.06 -20.28
CA VAL A 227 -34.42 -2.04 -21.68
C VAL A 227 -35.84 -2.60 -21.78
N ILE A 228 -36.07 -3.78 -21.19
CA ILE A 228 -37.37 -4.46 -21.27
C ILE A 228 -38.45 -3.65 -20.55
N ALA A 229 -38.17 -3.11 -19.36
CA ALA A 229 -39.15 -2.35 -18.59
C ALA A 229 -39.49 -0.98 -19.20
N CYS A 230 -38.57 -0.41 -19.99
CA CYS A 230 -38.75 0.90 -20.62
C CYS A 230 -39.06 0.81 -22.12
N ASP A 231 -39.32 -0.39 -22.66
CA ASP A 231 -39.53 -0.65 -24.09
C ASP A 231 -38.46 0.00 -24.98
N ALA A 232 -37.19 -0.13 -24.58
CA ALA A 232 -36.03 0.48 -25.24
C ALA A 232 -36.14 2.01 -25.46
N SER A 233 -36.96 2.72 -24.68
CA SER A 233 -37.05 4.18 -24.71
C SER A 233 -35.86 4.86 -24.01
N TRP A 234 -35.75 6.19 -24.16
CA TRP A 234 -34.67 6.98 -23.55
C TRP A 234 -34.60 6.88 -22.01
N TRP A 235 -35.70 6.50 -21.34
CA TRP A 235 -35.73 6.22 -19.89
C TRP A 235 -34.80 5.07 -19.50
N THR A 236 -34.52 4.13 -20.41
CA THR A 236 -33.57 3.03 -20.20
C THR A 236 -32.22 3.54 -19.71
N VAL A 237 -31.72 4.66 -20.27
CA VAL A 237 -30.42 5.22 -19.89
C VAL A 237 -30.43 5.74 -18.45
N LEU A 238 -31.55 6.32 -18.00
CA LEU A 238 -31.72 6.75 -16.62
C LEU A 238 -31.69 5.57 -15.65
N PHE A 239 -32.45 4.50 -15.95
CA PHE A 239 -32.47 3.30 -15.10
C PHE A 239 -31.12 2.56 -15.11
N ALA A 240 -30.49 2.40 -16.29
CA ALA A 240 -29.20 1.74 -16.42
C ALA A 240 -28.06 2.53 -15.74
N SER A 241 -28.16 3.85 -15.64
CA SER A 241 -27.17 4.70 -14.95
C SER A 241 -27.35 4.78 -13.43
N THR A 242 -28.52 4.40 -12.91
CA THR A 242 -28.80 4.40 -11.46
C THR A 242 -27.84 3.52 -10.63
N PRO A 243 -27.63 2.22 -10.96
CA PRO A 243 -26.67 1.41 -10.22
C PRO A 243 -25.25 1.98 -10.31
N ILE A 244 -24.88 2.57 -11.44
CA ILE A 244 -23.57 3.21 -11.66
C ILE A 244 -23.39 4.42 -10.74
N ALA A 245 -24.43 5.24 -10.58
CA ALA A 245 -24.42 6.39 -9.67
C ALA A 245 -24.25 5.94 -8.20
N LEU A 246 -24.99 4.92 -7.77
CA LEU A 246 -24.86 4.35 -6.42
C LEU A 246 -23.45 3.79 -6.18
N LEU A 247 -22.96 3.01 -7.15
CA LEU A 247 -21.62 2.46 -7.16
C LEU A 247 -20.55 3.56 -7.05
N ARG A 248 -20.72 4.68 -7.76
CA ARG A 248 -19.82 5.83 -7.66
C ARG A 248 -19.81 6.46 -6.26
N LEU A 249 -20.96 6.56 -5.60
CA LEU A 249 -21.04 7.08 -4.23
C LEU A 249 -20.32 6.16 -3.25
N LEU A 250 -20.57 4.84 -3.36
CA LEU A 250 -19.91 3.83 -2.52
C LEU A 250 -18.40 3.77 -2.76
N ALA A 251 -17.95 3.90 -4.02
CA ALA A 251 -16.54 3.94 -4.36
C ALA A 251 -15.83 5.15 -3.72
N ARG A 252 -16.48 6.33 -3.75
CA ARG A 252 -15.96 7.55 -3.11
C ARG A 252 -15.85 7.42 -1.60
N ASP A 253 -16.91 6.91 -0.97
CA ASP A 253 -16.94 6.67 0.47
C ASP A 253 -15.82 5.70 0.91
N ARG A 254 -15.66 4.59 0.19
CA ARG A 254 -14.57 3.63 0.44
C ARG A 254 -13.18 4.23 0.27
N ALA A 255 -12.98 5.04 -0.76
CA ALA A 255 -11.69 5.69 -0.99
C ALA A 255 -11.32 6.63 0.17
N GLU A 256 -12.28 7.43 0.65
CA GLU A 256 -12.08 8.33 1.79
C GLU A 256 -11.82 7.55 3.09
N HIS A 257 -12.52 6.43 3.30
CA HIS A 257 -12.29 5.56 4.45
C HIS A 257 -10.90 4.91 4.43
N LEU A 258 -10.44 4.46 3.27
CA LEU A 258 -9.13 3.85 3.12
C LEU A 258 -8.01 4.87 3.37
N GLU A 259 -8.14 6.08 2.82
CA GLU A 259 -7.20 7.19 3.05
C GLU A 259 -7.09 7.52 4.55
N LYS A 260 -8.22 7.63 5.25
CA LYS A 260 -8.24 7.86 6.71
C LYS A 260 -7.59 6.71 7.49
N ALA A 261 -7.85 5.46 7.09
CA ALA A 261 -7.26 4.30 7.76
C ALA A 261 -5.74 4.27 7.62
N VAL A 262 -5.21 4.58 6.43
CA VAL A 262 -3.76 4.69 6.19
C VAL A 262 -3.16 5.81 7.04
N ALA A 263 -3.77 7.01 7.04
CA ALA A 263 -3.28 8.14 7.83
C ALA A 263 -3.26 7.84 9.34
N ILE A 264 -4.27 7.13 9.87
CA ILE A 264 -4.29 6.70 11.27
C ILE A 264 -3.16 5.71 11.55
N SER A 265 -2.90 4.77 10.64
CA SER A 265 -1.81 3.80 10.79
C SER A 265 -0.45 4.49 10.83
N GLU A 266 -0.20 5.42 9.90
CA GLU A 266 1.04 6.20 9.85
C GLU A 266 1.23 7.06 11.10
N ALA A 267 0.16 7.72 11.56
CA ALA A 267 0.20 8.52 12.79
C ALA A 267 0.47 7.67 14.02
N PHE A 268 -0.08 6.45 14.08
CA PHE A 268 0.14 5.51 15.17
C PHE A 268 1.59 4.99 15.18
N GLU A 269 2.14 4.64 14.02
CA GLU A 269 3.56 4.25 13.91
C GLU A 269 4.50 5.38 14.33
N ALA A 270 4.25 6.61 13.86
CA ALA A 270 5.02 7.78 14.27
C ALA A 270 4.94 8.04 15.80
N ALA A 271 3.76 7.84 16.39
CA ALA A 271 3.56 7.96 17.83
C ALA A 271 4.32 6.88 18.62
N ILE A 272 4.36 5.65 18.13
CA ILE A 272 5.15 4.56 18.72
C ILE A 272 6.65 4.88 18.66
N GLU A 273 7.15 5.35 17.52
CA GLU A 273 8.57 5.70 17.37
C GLU A 273 8.96 6.86 18.30
N THR A 274 8.11 7.89 18.42
CA THR A 274 8.36 8.99 19.37
C THR A 274 8.34 8.49 20.81
N ALA A 275 7.47 7.52 21.14
CA ALA A 275 7.40 6.90 22.47
C ALA A 275 8.62 6.03 22.81
N ARG A 276 9.54 5.77 21.86
CA ARG A 276 10.80 5.04 22.08
C ARG A 276 11.98 5.96 22.37
N LEU A 277 11.84 7.26 22.19
CA LEU A 277 12.90 8.23 22.43
C LEU A 277 12.74 8.89 23.81
N ASP A 278 13.86 9.28 24.41
CA ASP A 278 13.88 10.13 25.59
C ASP A 278 13.69 11.59 25.17
N ALA A 279 12.71 12.26 25.77
CA ALA A 279 12.29 13.61 25.35
C ALA A 279 13.37 14.68 25.53
N LEU A 280 14.32 14.48 26.45
CA LEU A 280 15.38 15.46 26.71
C LEU A 280 16.58 15.27 25.76
N THR A 281 16.93 14.02 25.48
CA THR A 281 18.21 13.67 24.82
C THR A 281 18.05 13.24 23.37
N GLY A 282 16.86 12.81 22.95
CA GLY A 282 16.59 12.32 21.59
C GLY A 282 17.19 10.95 21.27
N ILE A 283 17.92 10.32 22.21
CA ILE A 283 18.35 8.91 22.12
C ILE A 283 17.23 7.98 22.62
N ALA A 284 17.42 6.67 22.53
CA ALA A 284 16.41 5.71 22.98
C ALA A 284 16.12 5.87 24.48
N ASN A 285 14.89 5.60 24.91
CA ASN A 285 14.54 5.61 26.34
C ASN A 285 14.66 4.20 26.96
N ARG A 286 14.44 4.10 28.28
CA ARG A 286 14.48 2.82 29.02
C ARG A 286 13.58 1.74 28.40
N ARG A 287 12.43 2.09 27.81
CA ARG A 287 11.56 1.11 27.15
C ARG A 287 12.23 0.53 25.91
N ALA A 288 12.74 1.39 25.03
CA ALA A 288 13.45 0.97 23.82
C ALA A 288 14.73 0.17 24.15
N TRP A 289 15.42 0.52 25.24
CA TRP A 289 16.51 -0.29 25.77
C TRP A 289 16.07 -1.72 26.11
N ASN A 290 15.01 -1.88 26.91
CA ASN A 290 14.51 -3.20 27.30
C ASN A 290 14.05 -4.03 26.08
N GLU A 291 13.41 -3.40 25.09
CA GLU A 291 13.02 -4.05 23.83
C GLU A 291 14.26 -4.50 23.02
N ALA A 292 15.36 -3.74 23.08
CA ALA A 292 16.61 -4.07 22.40
C ALA A 292 17.39 -5.19 23.10
N THR A 293 17.48 -5.17 24.43
CA THR A 293 18.16 -6.22 25.21
C THR A 293 17.45 -7.56 25.07
N ALA A 294 16.12 -7.60 25.17
CA ALA A 294 15.34 -8.84 24.97
C ALA A 294 15.53 -9.41 23.55
N ARG A 295 15.66 -8.54 22.54
CA ARG A 295 15.96 -8.96 21.16
C ARG A 295 17.38 -9.51 21.04
N ALA A 296 18.35 -8.88 21.68
CA ALA A 296 19.74 -9.32 21.71
C ALA A 296 19.87 -10.69 22.39
N GLU A 297 19.13 -10.94 23.48
CA GLU A 297 19.05 -12.25 24.15
C GLU A 297 18.60 -13.35 23.20
N LEU A 298 17.49 -13.12 22.48
CA LEU A 298 16.97 -14.10 21.51
C LEU A 298 17.95 -14.34 20.35
N GLN A 299 18.60 -13.29 19.85
CA GLN A 299 19.59 -13.40 18.77
C GLN A 299 20.83 -14.17 19.22
N PHE A 300 21.36 -13.84 20.40
CA PHE A 300 22.51 -14.52 20.99
C PHE A 300 22.19 -15.99 21.28
N ALA A 301 21.02 -16.31 21.85
CA ALA A 301 20.62 -17.69 22.12
C ALA A 301 20.50 -18.53 20.83
N ALA A 302 20.12 -17.91 19.71
CA ALA A 302 20.00 -18.59 18.42
C ALA A 302 21.36 -18.78 17.72
N ASP A 303 22.27 -17.81 17.82
CA ASP A 303 23.61 -17.86 17.21
C ASP A 303 24.65 -17.12 18.08
N PRO A 304 25.21 -17.76 19.11
CA PRO A 304 26.17 -17.12 20.02
C PRO A 304 27.47 -16.67 19.35
N VAL A 305 27.85 -17.31 18.24
CA VAL A 305 29.11 -17.05 17.54
C VAL A 305 28.94 -15.90 16.54
N GLY A 306 27.82 -15.89 15.80
CA GLY A 306 27.52 -14.83 14.84
C GLY A 306 26.88 -13.57 15.45
N SER A 307 26.33 -13.68 16.66
CA SER A 307 25.65 -12.57 17.35
C SER A 307 26.24 -12.27 18.75
N PRO A 308 27.57 -12.09 18.91
CA PRO A 308 28.13 -11.66 20.19
C PRO A 308 27.49 -10.34 20.61
N VAL A 309 27.24 -10.18 21.91
CA VAL A 309 26.63 -8.96 22.46
C VAL A 309 27.62 -8.28 23.37
N THR A 310 27.81 -6.97 23.17
CA THR A 310 28.64 -6.13 24.03
C THR A 310 27.78 -5.00 24.57
N VAL A 311 27.82 -4.81 25.89
CA VAL A 311 27.07 -3.78 26.60
C VAL A 311 28.03 -2.83 27.30
N VAL A 312 27.74 -1.53 27.23
CA VAL A 312 28.37 -0.50 28.06
C VAL A 312 27.28 0.20 28.86
N LEU A 313 27.43 0.24 30.18
CA LEU A 313 26.61 1.05 31.07
C LEU A 313 27.42 2.23 31.60
N GLY A 314 26.77 3.37 31.74
CA GLY A 314 27.41 4.59 32.20
C GLY A 314 26.54 5.42 33.12
N ASP A 315 27.18 6.06 34.09
CA ASP A 315 26.56 6.96 35.04
C ASP A 315 27.26 8.34 34.98
N LEU A 316 26.48 9.39 34.73
CA LEU A 316 26.95 10.76 34.58
C LEU A 316 27.43 11.33 35.91
N ASP A 317 28.71 11.63 36.00
CA ASP A 317 29.33 12.15 37.22
C ASP A 317 28.89 13.60 37.49
N ARG A 318 28.66 13.91 38.78
CA ARG A 318 28.47 15.27 39.30
C ARG A 318 27.22 16.00 38.79
N LEU A 319 26.25 15.31 38.18
CA LEU A 319 25.00 15.93 37.74
C LEU A 319 24.32 16.71 38.87
N LYS A 320 24.25 16.14 40.09
CA LYS A 320 23.68 16.81 41.26
C LYS A 320 24.40 18.12 41.61
N ILE A 321 25.74 18.14 41.55
CA ILE A 321 26.53 19.35 41.84
C ILE A 321 26.21 20.44 40.81
N VAL A 322 26.11 20.07 39.53
CA VAL A 322 25.74 21.02 38.47
C VAL A 322 24.32 21.55 38.66
N ASN A 323 23.36 20.68 38.99
CA ASN A 323 21.99 21.10 39.32
C ASN A 323 21.96 22.07 40.50
N ASP A 324 22.67 21.75 41.58
CA ASP A 324 22.66 22.54 42.81
C ASP A 324 23.39 23.89 42.63
N THR A 325 24.40 23.95 41.75
CA THR A 325 25.24 25.15 41.55
C THR A 325 24.74 26.06 40.42
N HIS A 326 24.26 25.47 39.33
CA HIS A 326 23.93 26.17 38.07
C HIS A 326 22.46 26.01 37.65
N GLY A 327 21.66 25.26 38.41
CA GLY A 327 20.24 25.01 38.14
C GLY A 327 19.98 23.80 37.26
N HIS A 328 18.72 23.39 37.18
CA HIS A 328 18.30 22.19 36.44
C HIS A 328 18.52 22.29 34.92
N GLU A 329 18.43 23.48 34.34
CA GLU A 329 18.67 23.68 32.90
C GLU A 329 20.12 23.35 32.52
N ALA A 330 21.08 23.71 33.37
CA ALA A 330 22.50 23.35 33.24
C ALA A 330 22.73 21.83 33.35
N GLY A 331 21.99 21.16 34.25
CA GLY A 331 22.03 19.71 34.35
C GLY A 331 21.45 19.03 33.12
N ASP A 332 20.36 19.56 32.58
CA ASP A 332 19.75 19.09 31.34
C ASP A 332 20.71 19.23 30.14
N GLU A 333 21.47 20.33 30.06
CA GLU A 333 22.53 20.50 29.07
C GLU A 333 23.64 19.45 29.24
N LEU A 334 24.06 19.17 30.47
CA LEU A 334 25.07 18.15 30.74
C LEU A 334 24.58 16.75 30.36
N ILE A 335 23.31 16.44 30.61
CA ILE A 335 22.66 15.20 30.18
C ILE A 335 22.63 15.09 28.64
N ARG A 336 22.26 16.17 27.93
CA ARG A 336 22.29 16.18 26.45
C ARG A 336 23.71 15.98 25.92
N ALA A 337 24.71 16.60 26.53
CA ALA A 337 26.11 16.43 26.13
C ALA A 337 26.59 14.99 26.33
N ALA A 338 26.22 14.35 27.45
CA ALA A 338 26.50 12.94 27.70
C ALA A 338 25.82 12.02 26.66
N ALA A 339 24.54 12.27 26.34
CA ALA A 339 23.83 11.52 25.30
C ALA A 339 24.53 11.60 23.94
N GLN A 340 24.98 12.80 23.55
CA GLN A 340 25.71 13.02 22.30
C GLN A 340 27.06 12.29 22.29
N VAL A 341 27.76 12.24 23.42
CA VAL A 341 29.01 11.48 23.58
C VAL A 341 28.78 9.99 23.29
N PHE A 342 27.74 9.39 23.88
CA PHE A 342 27.40 7.98 23.62
C PHE A 342 26.97 7.77 22.16
N ALA A 343 26.09 8.62 21.64
CA ALA A 343 25.60 8.52 20.25
C ALA A 343 26.73 8.63 19.23
N ALA A 344 27.72 9.50 19.47
CA ALA A 344 28.86 9.70 18.57
C ALA A 344 29.94 8.61 18.69
N ALA A 345 29.96 7.85 19.79
CA ALA A 345 30.84 6.70 19.98
C ALA A 345 30.24 5.40 19.45
N ALA A 346 28.93 5.36 19.23
CA ALA A 346 28.21 4.16 18.83
C ALA A 346 28.50 3.73 17.39
N PRO A 347 28.82 2.45 17.15
CA PRO A 347 28.94 1.92 15.80
C PRO A 347 27.57 1.81 15.11
N PRO A 348 27.52 1.69 13.77
CA PRO A 348 26.28 1.50 13.03
C PRO A 348 25.49 0.28 13.55
N GLY A 349 24.19 0.46 13.82
CA GLY A 349 23.32 -0.60 14.33
C GLY A 349 23.33 -0.77 15.86
N ALA A 350 24.18 -0.05 16.59
CA ALA A 350 24.14 -0.05 18.05
C ALA A 350 22.93 0.72 18.59
N VAL A 351 22.44 0.30 19.76
CA VAL A 351 21.37 0.99 20.50
C VAL A 351 21.98 1.81 21.61
N VAL A 352 21.76 3.12 21.59
CA VAL A 352 22.15 4.05 22.66
C VAL A 352 20.91 4.55 23.35
N ALA A 353 20.85 4.39 24.68
CA ALA A 353 19.67 4.72 25.45
C ALA A 353 20.00 5.50 26.74
N ARG A 354 19.08 6.38 27.14
CA ARG A 354 19.02 6.92 28.50
C ARG A 354 18.15 5.99 29.34
N LEU A 355 18.76 5.37 30.34
CA LEU A 355 18.09 4.43 31.23
C LEU A 355 17.41 5.18 32.37
N GLY A 356 18.01 6.24 32.89
CA GLY A 356 17.54 6.92 34.09
C GLY A 356 17.95 8.38 34.11
N GLY A 357 17.87 9.02 35.28
CA GLY A 357 18.23 10.43 35.44
C GLY A 357 19.60 10.77 34.86
N ASP A 358 20.62 10.04 35.31
CA ASP A 358 22.04 10.15 34.94
C ASP A 358 22.60 8.87 34.28
N GLU A 359 21.77 7.85 34.07
CA GLU A 359 22.19 6.53 33.57
C GLU A 359 22.03 6.41 32.04
N PHE A 360 23.06 5.87 31.39
CA PHE A 360 23.13 5.64 29.95
C PHE A 360 23.54 4.20 29.63
N GLY A 361 23.07 3.69 28.50
CA GLY A 361 23.41 2.37 27.98
C GLY A 361 23.80 2.43 26.51
N LEU A 362 24.75 1.58 26.12
CA LEU A 362 25.09 1.29 24.74
C LEU A 362 25.12 -0.23 24.56
N LEU A 363 24.39 -0.73 23.57
CA LEU A 363 24.25 -2.14 23.25
C LEU A 363 24.68 -2.37 21.80
N VAL A 364 25.60 -3.29 21.57
CA VAL A 364 26.04 -3.74 20.24
C VAL A 364 25.74 -5.23 20.12
N VAL A 365 25.12 -5.62 19.00
CA VAL A 365 24.90 -7.02 18.64
C VAL A 365 25.61 -7.32 17.34
N GLY A 366 26.45 -8.35 17.34
CA GLY A 366 27.28 -8.73 16.22
C GLY A 366 28.52 -7.84 16.05
N GLY A 367 29.43 -8.31 15.21
CA GLY A 367 30.71 -7.64 14.93
C GLY A 367 31.83 -8.00 15.90
N GLU A 368 33.06 -7.62 15.54
CA GLU A 368 34.28 -7.92 16.30
C GLU A 368 34.67 -6.79 17.27
N ILE A 369 33.72 -5.89 17.61
CA ILE A 369 33.99 -4.75 18.48
C ILE A 369 34.15 -5.22 19.94
N THR A 370 35.27 -4.84 20.53
CA THR A 370 35.63 -5.16 21.91
C THR A 370 35.10 -4.15 22.91
N GLU A 371 34.93 -4.58 24.17
CA GLU A 371 34.60 -3.71 25.31
C GLU A 371 35.55 -2.50 25.41
N ALA A 372 36.86 -2.75 25.22
CA ALA A 372 37.90 -1.73 25.32
C ALA A 372 37.81 -0.67 24.21
N GLU A 373 37.43 -1.07 22.99
CA GLU A 373 37.23 -0.14 21.87
C GLU A 373 36.03 0.78 22.11
N LEU A 374 34.90 0.24 22.57
CA LEU A 374 33.72 1.05 22.89
C LEU A 374 33.98 2.03 24.04
N VAL A 375 34.55 1.53 25.14
CA VAL A 375 34.91 2.39 26.29
C VAL A 375 35.95 3.43 25.87
N GLY A 376 36.93 3.05 25.06
CA GLY A 376 37.94 3.95 24.50
C GLY A 376 37.31 5.05 23.64
N ALA A 377 36.40 4.69 22.75
CA ALA A 377 35.67 5.63 21.89
C ALA A 377 34.83 6.61 22.72
N ILE A 378 34.05 6.12 23.69
CA ILE A 378 33.27 6.97 24.60
C ILE A 378 34.19 7.93 25.35
N ARG A 379 35.27 7.43 25.97
CA ARG A 379 36.24 8.27 26.71
C ARG A 379 36.91 9.31 25.82
N GLN A 380 37.21 8.98 24.56
CA GLN A 380 37.75 9.92 23.60
C GLN A 380 36.73 11.03 23.28
N ARG A 381 35.46 10.67 23.04
CA ARG A 381 34.38 11.63 22.79
C ARG A 381 34.11 12.51 24.00
N MET A 382 34.17 11.98 25.22
CA MET A 382 34.07 12.76 26.46
C MET A 382 35.15 13.84 26.56
N ARG A 383 36.42 13.51 26.27
CA ARG A 383 37.53 14.48 26.31
C ARG A 383 37.40 15.57 25.25
N ALA A 384 36.78 15.25 24.12
CA ALA A 384 36.56 16.19 23.02
C ALA A 384 35.28 17.01 23.18
N ALA A 385 34.37 16.60 24.09
CA ALA A 385 33.13 17.31 24.33
C ALA A 385 33.41 18.64 25.04
N PRO A 386 32.76 19.75 24.63
CA PRO A 386 32.90 21.03 25.31
C PRO A 386 32.37 20.93 26.75
N ALA A 387 33.05 21.61 27.67
CA ALA A 387 32.58 21.72 29.05
C ALA A 387 31.25 22.49 29.11
N VAL A 388 30.31 21.98 29.89
CA VAL A 388 28.99 22.60 30.11
C VAL A 388 29.09 23.45 31.37
N HIS A 389 28.90 24.76 31.25
CA HIS A 389 29.12 25.73 32.35
C HIS A 389 30.48 25.58 33.07
N GLY A 390 31.54 25.22 32.32
CA GLY A 390 32.88 25.01 32.87
C GLY A 390 33.09 23.64 33.54
N VAL A 391 32.13 22.72 33.42
CA VAL A 391 32.22 21.35 33.93
C VAL A 391 32.39 20.38 32.76
N ASP A 392 33.51 19.64 32.77
CA ASP A 392 33.76 18.59 31.78
C ASP A 392 32.73 17.46 31.90
N VAL A 393 32.28 16.97 30.74
CA VAL A 393 31.41 15.79 30.62
C VAL A 393 32.20 14.56 31.10
N SER A 394 31.81 14.03 32.26
CA SER A 394 32.46 12.88 32.90
C SER A 394 31.42 11.81 33.19
N VAL A 395 31.63 10.60 32.70
CA VAL A 395 30.78 9.43 32.89
C VAL A 395 31.64 8.30 33.43
N SER A 396 31.16 7.65 34.48
CA SER A 396 31.72 6.41 35.02
C SER A 396 31.19 5.24 34.19
N LEU A 397 32.07 4.41 33.64
CA LEU A 397 31.72 3.40 32.63
C LEU A 397 32.07 1.98 33.07
N GLY A 398 31.19 1.04 32.77
CA GLY A 398 31.46 -0.40 32.84
C GLY A 398 31.00 -1.09 31.56
N ALA A 399 31.77 -2.05 31.09
CA ALA A 399 31.50 -2.76 29.84
C ALA A 399 31.68 -4.26 30.05
N ALA A 400 30.87 -5.07 29.37
CA ALA A 400 30.96 -6.52 29.40
C ALA A 400 30.37 -7.12 28.11
N SER A 401 30.89 -8.27 27.71
CA SER A 401 30.45 -9.02 26.53
C SER A 401 30.03 -10.46 26.84
N CYS A 402 29.07 -10.97 26.07
CA CYS A 402 28.78 -12.39 25.94
C CYS A 402 28.95 -12.82 24.47
N PRO A 403 29.90 -13.74 24.16
CA PRO A 403 30.83 -14.42 25.07
C PRO A 403 31.96 -13.48 25.59
N PRO A 404 32.67 -13.84 26.68
CA PRO A 404 32.70 -15.13 27.37
C PRO A 404 31.60 -15.35 28.42
N LEU A 405 30.80 -14.33 28.74
CA LEU A 405 29.67 -14.49 29.66
C LEU A 405 28.57 -15.36 29.04
N ALA A 406 27.76 -15.97 29.90
CA ALA A 406 26.80 -17.00 29.52
C ALA A 406 25.63 -16.46 28.70
N ASP A 407 25.19 -15.23 28.98
CA ASP A 407 24.05 -14.57 28.35
C ASP A 407 24.14 -13.03 28.52
N VAL A 408 23.20 -12.32 27.89
CA VAL A 408 23.13 -10.85 27.92
C VAL A 408 22.80 -10.32 29.31
N GLU A 409 22.02 -11.05 30.11
CA GLU A 409 21.69 -10.69 31.49
C GLU A 409 22.95 -10.68 32.38
N ALA A 410 23.81 -11.69 32.24
CA ALA A 410 25.11 -11.74 32.90
C ALA A 410 26.04 -10.61 32.44
N ALA A 411 26.03 -10.26 31.16
CA ALA A 411 26.78 -9.11 30.64
C ALA A 411 26.28 -7.79 31.22
N LEU A 412 24.96 -7.57 31.28
CA LEU A 412 24.37 -6.39 31.92
C LEU A 412 24.79 -6.26 33.40
N ALA A 413 24.70 -7.35 34.16
CA ALA A 413 25.08 -7.36 35.58
C ALA A 413 26.58 -7.09 35.81
N ALA A 414 27.44 -7.64 34.95
CA ALA A 414 28.88 -7.40 35.00
C ALA A 414 29.23 -5.95 34.63
N ALA A 415 28.61 -5.40 33.57
CA ALA A 415 28.79 -4.01 33.16
C ALA A 415 28.36 -3.03 34.27
N ASP A 416 27.25 -3.29 34.94
CA ASP A 416 26.76 -2.45 36.05
C ASP A 416 27.74 -2.45 37.23
N SER A 417 28.21 -3.64 37.62
CA SER A 417 29.21 -3.79 38.69
C SER A 417 30.52 -3.04 38.38
N LEU A 418 30.96 -3.08 37.13
CA LEU A 418 32.16 -2.37 36.67
C LEU A 418 31.96 -0.85 36.62
N ALA A 419 30.77 -0.38 36.22
CA ALA A 419 30.45 1.04 36.21
C ALA A 419 30.45 1.60 37.65
N PHE A 420 29.89 0.85 38.60
CA PHE A 420 29.92 1.18 40.01
C PHE A 420 31.36 1.27 40.55
N ALA A 421 32.23 0.32 40.17
CA ALA A 421 33.64 0.33 40.56
C ALA A 421 34.40 1.54 39.98
N ASP A 422 34.17 1.89 38.71
CA ASP A 422 34.76 3.09 38.08
C ASP A 422 34.32 4.36 38.82
N LYS A 423 33.02 4.46 39.17
CA LYS A 423 32.46 5.58 39.94
C LYS A 423 33.10 5.72 41.32
N ALA A 424 33.29 4.60 42.03
CA ALA A 424 33.95 4.58 43.33
C ALA A 424 35.42 5.01 43.24
N ALA A 425 36.18 4.47 42.27
CA ALA A 425 37.58 4.81 42.07
C ALA A 425 37.78 6.29 41.72
N ARG A 426 36.92 6.85 40.86
CA ARG A 426 36.95 8.28 40.49
C ARG A 426 36.62 9.21 41.64
N ARG A 427 35.72 8.79 42.54
CA ARG A 427 35.44 9.53 43.78
C ARG A 427 36.66 9.53 44.71
N ALA A 428 37.32 8.39 44.87
CA ALA A 428 38.50 8.25 45.72
C ALA A 428 39.72 9.02 45.20
N ALA A 429 39.97 9.05 43.89
CA ALA A 429 41.08 9.80 43.30
C ALA A 429 40.94 11.34 43.38
N ARG A 430 39.80 11.82 43.87
CA ARG A 430 39.44 13.24 43.97
C ARG A 430 39.27 13.72 45.42
N ALA A 431 39.29 12.80 46.39
CA ALA A 431 39.33 13.08 47.83
C ALA A 431 40.79 13.20 48.26
#